data_AF-A0AAP0W8P2-F1
#
_entry.id   AF-A0AAP0W8P2-F1
#
_cell.length_a   1.000
_cell.length_b   1.000
_cell.length_c   1.000
_cell.angle_alpha   90.00
_cell.angle_beta   90.00
_cell.angle_gamma   90.00
#
_symmetry.space_group_name_H-M   'P 1'
#
loop_
_entity.id
_entity.type
_entity.pdbx_description
1 polymer ?
#
loop_
_entity_poly.entity_id
_entity_poly.type
_entity_poly.pdbx_seq_one_letter_code
_entity_poly.pdbx_strand_id
1 'polypeptide(L)'
;TLKKETFLAEINKIKSEKLFFIGDECHNHANNKIINLLPNAGLRLGLSATPWNASEIIKKELLTGFYGDVVAEYGLMEAINDGVLCPYEYIPVLCEMSEAESDWYEELSVKITKMEAIKESGVHINDDALMHIYLKRSRLLGSLKSKLEKLDALLLKNGKSTHTLYYSGEGGGDNNIEDEKTIDEVTEILHRHGWRTS
;
A
#
# COMPACT_ATOMS: atom_id res chain seq x y z
N THR A 1 -1.69 -19.59 -0.91
CA THR A 1 -2.61 -20.74 -1.04
C THR A 1 -2.96 -21.05 -2.48
N LEU A 2 -3.47 -20.07 -3.25
CA LEU A 2 -3.91 -20.26 -4.64
C LEU A 2 -2.83 -20.78 -5.61
N LYS A 3 -1.55 -20.57 -5.29
CA LYS A 3 -0.41 -21.04 -6.10
C LYS A 3 0.11 -22.44 -5.74
N LYS A 4 -0.40 -23.06 -4.67
CA LYS A 4 0.11 -24.35 -4.21
C LYS A 4 -0.36 -25.45 -5.16
N GLU A 5 0.57 -26.27 -5.66
CA GLU A 5 0.26 -27.36 -6.59
C GLU A 5 -0.80 -28.32 -6.03
N THR A 6 -0.73 -28.63 -4.73
CA THR A 6 -1.72 -29.48 -4.05
C THR A 6 -3.13 -28.88 -4.08
N PHE A 7 -3.26 -27.57 -3.90
CA PHE A 7 -4.54 -26.88 -3.99
C PHE A 7 -5.08 -26.90 -5.43
N LEU A 8 -4.22 -26.61 -6.40
CA LEU A 8 -4.58 -26.61 -7.83
C LEU A 8 -4.99 -28.01 -8.29
N ALA A 9 -4.32 -29.06 -7.83
CA ALA A 9 -4.66 -30.43 -8.15
C ALA A 9 -6.05 -30.83 -7.64
N GLU A 10 -6.44 -30.40 -6.44
CA GLU A 10 -7.77 -30.70 -5.89
C GLU A 10 -8.86 -29.85 -6.56
N ILE A 11 -8.63 -28.55 -6.74
CA ILE A 11 -9.65 -27.67 -7.32
C ILE A 11 -9.95 -28.02 -8.79
N ASN A 12 -8.94 -28.44 -9.55
CA ASN A 12 -9.09 -28.82 -10.95
C ASN A 12 -9.87 -30.14 -11.15
N LYS A 13 -10.12 -30.92 -10.09
CA LYS A 13 -11.03 -32.08 -10.16
C LYS A 13 -12.50 -31.66 -10.22
N ILE A 14 -12.81 -30.45 -9.76
CA ILE A 14 -14.17 -29.89 -9.80
C ILE A 14 -14.41 -29.34 -11.21
N LYS A 15 -15.50 -29.76 -11.82
CA LYS A 15 -15.92 -29.21 -13.12
C LYS A 15 -16.17 -27.72 -13.00
N SER A 16 -15.63 -26.94 -13.94
CA SER A 16 -15.70 -25.47 -13.92
C SER A 16 -17.13 -24.96 -13.80
N GLU A 17 -18.10 -25.58 -14.48
CA GLU A 17 -19.52 -25.15 -14.46
C GLU A 17 -20.18 -25.31 -13.09
N LYS A 18 -19.58 -26.10 -12.20
CA LYS A 18 -20.05 -26.33 -10.82
C LYS A 18 -19.24 -25.56 -9.78
N LEU A 19 -18.28 -24.76 -10.21
CA LEU A 19 -17.41 -24.01 -9.33
C LEU A 19 -17.81 -22.53 -9.32
N PHE A 20 -18.02 -21.99 -8.13
CA PHE A 20 -18.13 -20.56 -7.88
C PHE A 20 -16.88 -20.10 -7.13
N PHE A 21 -16.12 -19.20 -7.75
CA PHE A 21 -14.90 -18.65 -7.16
C PHE A 21 -15.14 -17.23 -6.66
N ILE A 22 -14.80 -16.98 -5.40
CA ILE A 22 -14.86 -15.66 -4.78
C ILE A 22 -13.42 -15.26 -4.42
N GLY A 23 -12.92 -14.22 -5.07
CA GLY A 23 -11.62 -13.64 -4.80
C GLY A 23 -11.78 -12.40 -3.92
N ASP A 24 -11.49 -12.54 -2.63
CA ASP A 24 -11.38 -11.40 -1.72
C ASP A 24 -10.09 -10.61 -1.97
N GLU A 25 -10.12 -9.32 -1.69
CA GLU A 25 -9.06 -8.35 -2.00
C GLU A 25 -8.46 -8.53 -3.40
N CYS A 26 -9.34 -8.62 -4.40
CA CYS A 26 -8.99 -9.08 -5.74
C CYS A 26 -8.02 -8.15 -6.48
N HIS A 27 -7.80 -6.92 -5.99
CA HIS A 27 -6.76 -6.03 -6.49
C HIS A 27 -5.37 -6.68 -6.47
N ASN A 28 -5.14 -7.63 -5.55
CA ASN A 28 -3.89 -8.40 -5.45
C ASN A 28 -3.73 -9.48 -6.54
N HIS A 29 -4.79 -9.79 -7.29
CA HIS A 29 -4.77 -10.79 -8.34
C HIS A 29 -4.29 -10.25 -9.69
N ALA A 30 -4.16 -8.93 -9.82
CA ALA A 30 -3.81 -8.23 -11.05
C ALA A 30 -2.33 -8.36 -11.43
N ASN A 31 -1.89 -9.61 -11.60
CA ASN A 31 -0.55 -10.00 -12.02
C ASN A 31 -0.68 -11.24 -12.89
N ASN A 32 -0.08 -11.22 -14.09
CA ASN A 32 -0.17 -12.32 -15.05
C ASN A 32 0.18 -13.70 -14.45
N LYS A 33 1.17 -13.78 -13.55
CA LYS A 33 1.54 -15.05 -12.90
C LYS A 33 0.48 -15.54 -11.92
N ILE A 34 -0.27 -14.63 -11.30
CA ILE A 34 -1.29 -14.94 -10.30
C ILE A 34 -2.60 -15.28 -11.00
N ILE A 35 -3.03 -14.43 -11.92
CA ILE A 35 -4.33 -14.54 -12.58
C ILE A 35 -4.47 -15.84 -13.38
N ASN A 36 -3.37 -16.28 -14.01
CA ASN A 36 -3.32 -17.53 -14.77
C ASN A 36 -3.34 -18.78 -13.88
N LEU A 37 -3.11 -18.63 -12.57
CA LEU A 37 -3.19 -19.71 -11.59
C LEU A 37 -4.53 -19.73 -10.85
N LEU A 38 -5.41 -18.76 -11.08
CA LEU A 38 -6.71 -18.74 -10.43
C LEU A 38 -7.58 -19.90 -10.95
N PRO A 39 -8.44 -20.48 -10.10
CA PRO A 39 -9.30 -21.58 -10.51
C PRO A 39 -10.17 -21.21 -11.73
N ASN A 40 -10.23 -22.10 -12.72
CA ASN A 40 -11.14 -21.93 -13.85
C ASN A 40 -12.58 -22.25 -13.41
N ALA A 41 -13.24 -21.26 -12.83
CA ALA A 41 -14.62 -21.34 -12.36
C ALA A 41 -15.60 -20.77 -13.39
N GLY A 42 -16.76 -21.42 -13.55
CA GLY A 42 -17.84 -20.96 -14.41
C GLY A 42 -18.57 -19.73 -13.85
N LEU A 43 -18.54 -19.56 -12.53
CA LEU A 43 -18.98 -18.34 -11.84
C LEU A 43 -17.80 -17.74 -11.08
N ARG A 44 -17.66 -16.41 -11.15
CA ARG A 44 -16.56 -15.67 -10.51
C ARG A 44 -17.09 -14.38 -9.90
N LEU A 45 -16.61 -14.04 -8.71
CA LEU A 45 -16.88 -12.77 -8.04
C LEU A 45 -15.58 -12.24 -7.46
N GLY A 46 -15.21 -11.01 -7.83
CA GLY A 46 -14.08 -10.29 -7.26
C GLY A 46 -14.58 -9.26 -6.27
N LEU A 47 -14.00 -9.22 -5.07
CA LEU A 47 -14.30 -8.24 -4.04
C LEU A 47 -13.05 -7.38 -3.82
N SER A 48 -13.19 -6.06 -3.91
CA SER A 48 -12.12 -5.13 -3.59
C SER A 48 -12.68 -3.73 -3.35
N ALA A 49 -12.24 -3.08 -2.28
CA ALA A 49 -12.53 -1.67 -2.05
C ALA A 49 -11.72 -0.76 -2.99
N THR A 50 -10.54 -1.23 -3.44
CA THR A 50 -9.60 -0.48 -4.27
C THR A 50 -9.14 -1.32 -5.46
N PRO A 51 -10.04 -1.67 -6.42
CA PRO A 51 -9.71 -2.60 -7.49
C PRO A 51 -8.60 -2.07 -8.42
N TRP A 52 -8.63 -0.78 -8.75
CA TRP A 52 -7.58 -0.05 -9.48
C TRP A 52 -7.78 1.47 -9.36
N ASN A 53 -6.73 2.23 -9.63
CA ASN A 53 -6.77 3.68 -9.83
C ASN A 53 -6.90 4.04 -11.33
N ALA A 54 -7.21 5.30 -11.64
CA ALA A 54 -7.41 5.78 -13.02
C ALA A 54 -6.20 5.55 -13.95
N SER A 55 -4.98 5.54 -13.39
CA SER A 55 -3.74 5.29 -14.13
C SER A 55 -3.39 3.80 -14.29
N GLU A 56 -4.05 2.90 -13.56
CA GLU A 56 -3.72 1.46 -13.52
C GLU A 56 -4.47 0.68 -14.62
N ILE A 57 -4.33 1.08 -15.89
CA ILE A 57 -5.08 0.51 -17.03
C ILE A 57 -4.86 -1.00 -17.17
N ILE A 58 -3.60 -1.47 -17.10
CA ILE A 58 -3.25 -2.89 -17.21
C ILE A 58 -3.90 -3.71 -16.08
N LYS A 59 -3.94 -3.13 -14.87
CA LYS A 59 -4.53 -3.78 -13.69
C LYS A 59 -6.03 -4.00 -13.89
N LYS A 60 -6.72 -2.95 -14.39
CA LYS A 60 -8.13 -3.01 -14.75
C LYS A 60 -8.37 -4.11 -15.78
N GLU A 61 -7.64 -4.09 -16.89
CA GLU A 61 -7.81 -5.07 -17.99
C GLU A 61 -7.65 -6.52 -17.51
N LEU A 62 -6.63 -6.79 -16.68
CA LEU A 62 -6.42 -8.12 -16.10
C LEU A 62 -7.62 -8.56 -15.25
N LEU A 63 -8.05 -7.70 -14.31
CA LEU A 63 -9.13 -8.04 -13.40
C LEU A 63 -10.46 -8.19 -14.12
N THR A 64 -10.80 -7.26 -15.03
CA THR A 64 -12.04 -7.35 -15.80
C THR A 64 -12.02 -8.53 -16.77
N GLY A 65 -10.85 -8.87 -17.32
CA GLY A 65 -10.68 -10.06 -18.15
C GLY A 65 -10.93 -11.37 -17.41
N PHE A 66 -10.64 -11.43 -16.11
CA PHE A 66 -10.86 -12.63 -15.30
C PHE A 66 -12.22 -12.67 -14.59
N TYR A 67 -12.62 -11.58 -13.92
CA TYR A 67 -13.83 -11.50 -13.10
C TYR A 67 -15.06 -10.94 -13.85
N GLY A 68 -14.85 -10.24 -14.95
CA GLY A 68 -15.88 -9.44 -15.62
C GLY A 68 -15.88 -7.97 -15.17
N ASP A 69 -16.78 -7.18 -15.75
CA ASP A 69 -16.95 -5.77 -15.42
C ASP A 69 -17.45 -5.55 -13.99
N VAL A 70 -17.25 -4.35 -13.47
CA VAL A 70 -17.80 -3.96 -12.15
C VAL A 70 -19.32 -3.89 -12.26
N VAL A 71 -20.01 -4.72 -11.49
CA VAL A 71 -21.49 -4.82 -11.48
C VAL A 71 -22.15 -4.08 -10.32
N ALA A 72 -21.38 -3.72 -9.30
CA ALA A 72 -21.85 -2.97 -8.14
C ALA A 72 -20.67 -2.19 -7.52
N GLU A 73 -20.94 -0.96 -7.09
CA GLU A 73 -20.03 -0.12 -6.33
C GLU A 73 -20.78 0.40 -5.11
N TYR A 74 -20.08 0.51 -3.98
CA TYR A 74 -20.65 1.06 -2.75
C TYR A 74 -19.61 1.96 -2.08
N GLY A 75 -19.88 3.26 -2.10
CA GLY A 75 -18.92 4.28 -1.69
C GLY A 75 -18.93 4.58 -0.19
N LEU A 76 -17.86 5.21 0.30
CA LEU A 76 -17.78 5.68 1.69
C LEU A 76 -18.91 6.66 2.05
N MET A 77 -19.23 7.59 1.16
CA MET A 77 -20.30 8.59 1.39
C MET A 77 -21.67 7.92 1.50
N GLU A 78 -21.96 6.95 0.63
CA GLU A 78 -23.20 6.16 0.68
C GLU A 78 -23.28 5.37 1.98
N ALA A 79 -22.19 4.68 2.35
CA ALA A 79 -22.12 3.93 3.59
C ALA A 79 -22.28 4.80 4.85
N ILE A 80 -21.81 6.05 4.84
CA ILE A 80 -22.04 7.01 5.92
C ILE A 80 -23.52 7.44 5.94
N ASN A 81 -24.10 7.77 4.78
CA ASN A 81 -25.49 8.22 4.68
C ASN A 81 -26.50 7.13 5.07
N ASP A 82 -26.19 5.87 4.76
CA ASP A 82 -26.99 4.70 5.12
C ASP A 82 -26.83 4.29 6.60
N GLY A 83 -25.95 4.96 7.35
CA GLY A 83 -25.67 4.64 8.75
C GLY A 83 -24.88 3.34 8.96
N VAL A 84 -24.28 2.80 7.90
CA VAL A 84 -23.40 1.61 7.95
C VAL A 84 -22.02 1.99 8.50
N LEU A 85 -21.50 3.17 8.12
CA LEU A 85 -20.25 3.71 8.63
C LEU A 85 -20.49 4.91 9.54
N CYS A 86 -19.68 5.02 10.59
CA CYS A 86 -19.64 6.22 11.42
C CYS A 86 -18.95 7.36 10.66
N PRO A 87 -19.48 8.61 10.72
CA PRO A 87 -18.77 9.76 10.18
C PRO A 87 -17.45 9.98 10.93
N TYR A 88 -16.43 10.45 10.21
CA TYR A 88 -15.11 10.71 10.77
C TYR A 88 -14.55 12.03 10.23
N GLU A 89 -13.63 12.63 10.98
CA GLU A 89 -12.89 13.83 10.55
C GLU A 89 -11.52 13.43 10.00
N TYR A 90 -11.20 13.88 8.79
CA TYR A 90 -9.87 13.71 8.21
C TYR A 90 -9.06 15.00 8.39
N ILE A 91 -8.13 14.98 9.33
CA ILE A 91 -7.33 16.15 9.72
C ILE A 91 -5.89 15.95 9.23
N PRO A 92 -5.51 16.45 8.04
CA PRO A 92 -4.14 16.34 7.55
C PRO A 92 -3.20 17.24 8.37
N VAL A 93 -2.04 16.69 8.74
CA VAL A 93 -1.00 17.41 9.46
C VAL A 93 0.22 17.56 8.55
N LEU A 94 0.51 18.79 8.15
CA LEU A 94 1.64 19.09 7.27
C LEU A 94 2.97 18.89 8.01
N CYS A 95 3.87 18.15 7.37
CA CYS A 95 5.20 17.83 7.87
C CYS A 95 6.23 18.31 6.82
N GLU A 96 7.10 19.23 7.22
CA GLU A 96 8.08 19.85 6.34
C GLU A 96 9.39 19.07 6.35
N MET A 97 10.10 19.07 5.23
CA MET A 97 11.46 18.53 5.16
C MET A 97 12.44 19.57 5.72
N SER A 98 13.45 19.12 6.43
CA SER A 98 14.66 19.91 6.69
C SER A 98 15.46 20.13 5.40
N GLU A 99 16.39 21.08 5.42
CA GLU A 99 17.29 21.35 4.28
C GLU A 99 18.02 20.09 3.81
N ALA A 100 18.62 19.33 4.74
CA ALA A 100 19.33 18.10 4.43
C ALA A 100 18.41 16.99 3.85
N GLU A 101 17.18 16.85 4.36
CA GLU A 101 16.20 15.91 3.81
C GLU A 101 15.74 16.34 2.41
N SER A 102 15.55 17.64 2.19
CA SER A 102 15.17 18.21 0.90
C SER A 102 16.25 17.99 -0.15
N ASP A 103 17.52 18.28 0.20
CA ASP A 103 18.67 18.05 -0.68
C ASP A 103 18.76 16.57 -1.08
N TRP A 104 18.61 15.66 -0.11
CA TRP A 104 18.64 14.22 -0.38
C TRP A 104 17.46 13.77 -1.26
N TYR A 105 16.27 14.30 -1.01
CA TYR A 105 15.09 14.04 -1.84
C TYR A 105 15.31 14.50 -3.29
N GLU A 106 15.92 15.68 -3.48
CA GLU A 106 16.24 16.23 -4.80
C GLU A 106 17.27 15.35 -5.52
N GLU A 107 18.34 14.94 -4.83
CA GLU A 107 19.34 14.03 -5.41
C GLU A 107 18.72 12.71 -5.89
N LEU A 108 17.85 12.10 -5.08
CA LEU A 108 17.14 10.87 -5.45
C LEU A 108 16.21 11.11 -6.64
N SER A 109 15.50 12.24 -6.65
CA SER A 109 14.58 12.61 -7.73
C SER A 109 15.31 12.84 -9.05
N VAL A 110 16.47 13.52 -9.04
CA VAL A 110 17.31 13.68 -10.23
C VAL A 110 17.78 12.33 -10.77
N LYS A 111 18.17 11.38 -9.89
CA LYS A 111 18.56 10.02 -10.30
C LYS A 111 17.40 9.26 -10.94
N ILE A 112 16.21 9.32 -10.34
CA ILE A 112 14.99 8.71 -10.87
C ILE A 112 14.68 9.26 -12.26
N THR A 113 14.58 10.59 -12.40
CA THR A 113 14.24 11.24 -13.68
C THR A 113 15.21 10.86 -14.79
N LYS A 114 16.52 10.79 -14.49
CA LYS A 114 17.53 10.36 -15.47
C LYS A 114 17.32 8.90 -15.90
N MET A 115 17.08 7.99 -14.96
CA MET A 115 16.87 6.58 -15.27
C MET A 115 15.57 6.33 -16.03
N GLU A 116 14.49 7.00 -15.63
CA GLU A 116 13.20 6.97 -16.34
C GLU A 116 13.35 7.45 -17.78
N ALA A 117 14.01 8.59 -18.01
CA ALA A 117 14.24 9.11 -19.36
C ALA A 117 15.05 8.14 -20.25
N ILE A 118 16.06 7.46 -19.68
CA ILE A 118 16.82 6.42 -20.40
C ILE A 118 15.90 5.23 -20.74
N LYS A 119 15.06 4.79 -19.80
CA LYS A 119 14.10 3.71 -20.01
C LYS A 119 13.08 4.05 -21.10
N GLU A 120 12.53 5.27 -21.08
CA GLU A 120 11.59 5.77 -22.09
C GLU A 120 12.22 5.85 -23.48
N SER A 121 13.53 6.12 -23.57
CA SER A 121 14.26 6.10 -24.83
C SER A 121 14.47 4.70 -25.44
N GLY A 122 14.00 3.66 -24.75
CA GLY A 122 14.11 2.26 -25.19
C GLY A 122 15.45 1.61 -24.85
N VAL A 123 16.31 2.29 -24.09
CA VAL A 123 17.58 1.72 -23.61
C VAL A 123 17.32 0.85 -22.38
N HIS A 124 17.89 -0.35 -22.37
CA HIS A 124 17.77 -1.25 -21.24
C HIS A 124 18.47 -0.66 -20.01
N ILE A 125 17.73 -0.57 -18.90
CA ILE A 125 18.24 -0.18 -17.59
C ILE A 125 18.05 -1.31 -16.59
N ASN A 126 18.77 -1.23 -15.48
CA ASN A 126 18.52 -2.11 -14.34
C ASN A 126 17.26 -1.62 -13.59
N ASP A 127 16.13 -2.29 -13.83
CA ASP A 127 14.84 -1.98 -13.19
C ASP A 127 14.90 -2.14 -11.66
N ASP A 128 15.69 -3.08 -11.15
CA ASP A 128 15.86 -3.27 -9.70
C ASP A 128 16.59 -2.06 -9.08
N ALA A 129 17.57 -1.50 -9.79
CA ALA A 129 18.27 -0.30 -9.34
C ALA A 129 17.34 0.93 -9.32
N LEU A 130 16.46 1.08 -10.32
CA LEU A 130 15.46 2.15 -10.33
C LEU A 130 14.45 1.97 -9.18
N MET A 131 13.93 0.75 -9.01
CA MET A 131 13.02 0.41 -7.92
C MET A 131 13.66 0.69 -6.55
N HIS A 132 14.95 0.38 -6.39
CA HIS A 132 15.67 0.67 -5.17
C HIS A 132 15.72 2.18 -4.86
N ILE A 133 15.93 3.04 -5.85
CA ILE A 133 15.93 4.50 -5.65
C ILE A 133 14.52 5.01 -5.31
N TYR A 134 13.48 4.47 -5.94
CA TYR A 134 12.09 4.75 -5.57
C TYR A 134 11.81 4.43 -4.10
N LEU A 135 12.24 3.25 -3.64
CA LEU A 135 12.08 2.83 -2.26
C LEU A 135 12.84 3.75 -1.29
N LYS A 136 14.08 4.15 -1.61
CA LYS A 136 14.84 5.11 -0.80
C LYS A 136 14.09 6.44 -0.63
N ARG A 137 13.58 6.98 -1.74
CA ARG A 137 12.85 8.26 -1.71
C ARG A 137 11.55 8.14 -0.91
N SER A 138 10.83 7.02 -1.05
CA SER A 138 9.62 6.74 -0.26
C SER A 138 9.95 6.63 1.24
N ARG A 139 11.02 5.92 1.60
CA ARG A 139 11.48 5.78 2.99
C ARG A 139 11.86 7.11 3.62
N LEU A 140 12.59 7.97 2.89
CA LEU A 140 12.89 9.34 3.32
C LEU A 140 11.61 10.13 3.67
N LEU A 141 10.61 10.12 2.78
CA LEU A 141 9.32 10.75 3.07
C LEU A 141 8.61 10.08 4.25
N GLY A 142 8.76 8.77 4.41
CA GLY A 142 8.26 7.99 5.55
C GLY A 142 8.86 8.44 6.88
N SER A 143 10.17 8.70 6.91
CA SER A 143 10.99 8.93 8.10
C SER A 143 11.32 10.41 8.38
N LEU A 144 10.56 11.36 7.83
CA LEU A 144 10.82 12.78 8.06
C LEU A 144 10.80 13.11 9.56
N LYS A 145 11.85 13.79 10.03
CA LYS A 145 11.97 14.15 11.45
C LYS A 145 10.78 14.98 11.95
N SER A 146 10.26 15.86 11.10
CA SER A 146 9.12 16.70 11.43
C SER A 146 7.85 15.90 11.75
N LYS A 147 7.69 14.66 11.23
CA LYS A 147 6.56 13.79 11.60
C LYS A 147 6.60 13.41 13.07
N LEU A 148 7.80 13.07 13.58
CA LEU A 148 8.00 12.73 14.99
C LEU A 148 7.75 13.94 15.89
N GLU A 149 8.23 15.12 15.49
CA GLU A 149 7.99 16.38 16.20
C GLU A 149 6.50 16.75 16.24
N LYS A 150 5.78 16.59 15.11
CA LYS A 150 4.33 16.82 15.05
C LYS A 150 3.56 15.80 15.87
N LEU A 151 3.96 14.51 15.86
CA LEU A 151 3.35 13.48 16.69
C LEU A 151 3.50 13.84 18.17
N ASP A 152 4.71 14.17 18.62
CA ASP A 152 4.99 14.55 20.01
C ASP A 152 4.13 15.76 20.45
N ALA A 153 4.03 16.79 19.60
CA ALA A 153 3.18 17.95 19.84
C ALA A 153 1.67 17.62 19.91
N LEU A 154 1.19 16.70 19.06
CA LEU A 154 -0.20 16.26 19.07
C LEU A 154 -0.54 15.47 20.34
N LEU A 155 0.37 14.59 20.78
CA LEU A 155 0.20 13.82 22.02
C LEU A 155 0.20 14.74 23.24
N LEU A 156 1.09 15.74 23.27
CA LEU A 156 1.11 16.74 24.34
C LEU A 156 -0.19 17.55 24.41
N LYS A 157 -0.72 17.94 23.25
CA LYS A 157 -1.95 18.75 23.16
C LYS A 157 -3.21 17.97 23.50
N ASN A 158 -3.36 16.76 22.95
CA ASN A 158 -4.60 16.00 23.00
C ASN A 158 -4.65 15.04 24.20
N GLY A 159 -3.49 14.72 24.80
CA GLY A 159 -3.38 13.74 25.85
C GLY A 159 -3.69 12.32 25.38
N LYS A 160 -3.89 11.41 26.34
CA LYS A 160 -4.16 10.01 26.09
C LYS A 160 -5.65 9.75 25.87
N SER A 161 -5.99 8.97 24.84
CA SER A 161 -7.33 8.44 24.62
C SER A 161 -7.32 6.91 24.59
N THR A 162 -8.48 6.30 24.87
CA THR A 162 -8.66 4.85 24.74
C THR A 162 -9.07 4.50 23.30
N HIS A 163 -8.79 3.27 22.87
CA HIS A 163 -9.19 2.76 21.54
C HIS A 163 -8.56 3.54 20.38
N THR A 164 -7.27 3.87 20.52
CA THR A 164 -6.49 4.56 19.48
C THR A 164 -5.60 3.56 18.76
N LEU A 165 -5.60 3.64 17.43
CA LEU A 165 -4.68 2.90 16.57
C LEU A 165 -3.66 3.87 15.98
N TYR A 166 -2.38 3.58 16.18
CA TYR A 166 -1.29 4.26 15.51
C TYR A 166 -0.76 3.35 14.40
N TYR A 167 -0.72 3.85 13.17
CA TYR A 167 -0.12 3.16 12.04
C TYR A 167 1.14 3.91 11.60
N SER A 168 2.26 3.20 11.54
CA SER A 168 3.53 3.71 11.00
C SER A 168 4.04 2.73 9.96
N GLY A 169 4.39 3.23 8.77
CA GLY A 169 5.05 2.43 7.75
C GLY A 169 6.52 2.17 8.07
N GLU A 170 7.18 1.34 7.26
CA GLU A 170 8.62 1.12 7.33
C GLU A 170 9.37 2.41 6.95
N GLY A 171 10.09 3.00 7.92
CA GLY A 171 11.05 4.09 7.70
C GLY A 171 12.46 3.57 7.95
N GLY A 172 13.35 3.76 6.97
CA GLY A 172 14.73 3.27 7.04
C GLY A 172 15.64 4.14 6.18
N GLY A 173 16.62 4.79 6.80
CA GLY A 173 17.66 5.56 6.13
C GLY A 173 18.72 4.62 5.55
N ASP A 174 19.06 4.82 4.28
CA ASP A 174 19.88 3.93 3.45
C ASP A 174 21.39 3.88 3.80
N ASN A 175 21.79 4.31 5.00
CA ASN A 175 23.18 4.31 5.43
C ASN A 175 23.50 3.14 6.35
N ASN A 176 23.35 1.86 5.96
CA ASN A 176 23.87 0.68 6.70
C ASN A 176 23.67 0.70 8.24
N ILE A 177 22.68 1.44 8.75
CA ILE A 177 22.40 1.67 10.16
C ILE A 177 20.89 1.72 10.27
N GLU A 178 20.35 0.56 10.63
CA GLU A 178 19.08 0.35 11.33
C GLU A 178 17.80 0.60 10.50
N ASP A 179 17.39 -0.44 9.79
CA ASP A 179 16.03 -0.63 9.24
C ASP A 179 14.95 -0.82 10.34
N GLU A 180 15.29 -0.68 11.63
CA GLU A 180 14.40 -0.82 12.80
C GLU A 180 13.97 0.55 13.42
N LYS A 181 14.52 1.70 13.00
CA LYS A 181 14.42 2.97 13.74
C LYS A 181 13.03 3.61 13.89
N THR A 182 12.23 3.70 12.82
CA THR A 182 11.06 4.61 12.88
C THR A 182 9.93 4.10 13.78
N ILE A 183 9.66 2.78 13.79
CA ILE A 183 8.63 2.23 14.69
C ILE A 183 9.07 2.32 16.16
N ASP A 184 10.36 2.15 16.40
CA ASP A 184 10.95 2.28 17.73
C ASP A 184 10.89 3.73 18.21
N GLU A 185 11.28 4.70 17.38
CA GLU A 185 11.16 6.14 17.69
C GLU A 185 9.71 6.55 17.99
N VAL A 186 8.75 6.07 17.19
CA VAL A 186 7.32 6.31 17.43
C VAL A 186 6.90 5.66 18.76
N THR A 187 7.34 4.44 19.03
CA THR A 187 7.03 3.71 20.27
C THR A 187 7.62 4.41 21.49
N GLU A 188 8.85 4.90 21.42
CA GLU A 188 9.48 5.70 22.47
C GLU A 188 8.70 6.98 22.75
N ILE A 189 8.30 7.72 21.71
CA ILE A 189 7.47 8.91 21.86
C ILE A 189 6.16 8.56 22.56
N LEU A 190 5.46 7.52 22.10
CA LEU A 190 4.21 7.05 22.71
C LEU A 190 4.42 6.69 24.19
N HIS A 191 5.49 5.96 24.53
CA HIS A 191 5.83 5.60 25.91
C HIS A 191 6.10 6.82 26.80
N ARG A 192 6.82 7.84 26.30
CA ARG A 192 7.05 9.09 27.04
C ARG A 192 5.74 9.81 27.39
N HIS A 193 4.74 9.71 26.51
CA HIS A 193 3.38 10.25 26.73
C HIS A 193 2.44 9.28 27.47
N GLY A 194 2.96 8.20 28.06
CA GLY A 194 2.20 7.27 28.91
C GLY A 194 1.29 6.30 28.16
N TRP A 195 1.48 6.15 26.84
CA TRP A 195 0.83 5.09 26.08
C TRP A 195 1.49 3.74 26.38
N ARG A 196 0.74 2.65 26.17
CA ARG A 196 1.28 1.28 26.20
C ARG A 196 1.06 0.73 24.80
N THR A 197 2.13 0.43 24.10
CA THR A 197 2.07 -0.24 22.80
C THR A 197 2.03 -1.77 23.03
N SER A 198 1.38 -2.49 22.13
CA SER A 198 1.20 -3.94 22.18
C SER A 198 1.73 -4.58 20.91
#